data_AF-A0A3D0LW81-F1
#
_entry.id   AF-A0A3D0LW81-F1
#
_cell.length_a   1.000
_cell.length_b   1.000
_cell.length_c   1.000
_cell.angle_alpha   90.00
_cell.angle_beta   90.00
_cell.angle_gamma   90.00
#
_symmetry.space_group_name_H-M   'P 1'
#
loop_
_entity.id
_entity.type
_entity.pdbx_description
1 polymer ?
#
loop_
_entity_poly.entity_id
_entity_poly.type
_entity_poly.pdbx_seq_one_letter_code
_entity_poly.pdbx_strand_id
1 'polypeptide(L)'
;MNRLLPTAHVIGLTLMLFSLAYLMPIVSAIWYSDGTEWEFLVSMTITLASGYAIWVVTRRFQRELKPRDGFLLVVLLWTVIAAFATLPLMA
;
A
#
# COMPACT_ATOMS: atom_id res chain seq x y z
N MET A 1 2.88 15.57 -19.68
CA MET A 1 1.97 14.76 -18.85
C MET A 1 2.65 13.69 -17.98
N ASN A 2 3.98 13.67 -17.77
CA ASN A 2 4.65 12.56 -17.05
C ASN A 2 4.93 12.83 -15.55
N ARG A 3 4.10 13.63 -14.86
CA ARG A 3 4.29 13.95 -13.42
C ARG A 3 3.73 12.87 -12.48
N LEU A 4 2.78 12.06 -12.94
CA LEU A 4 2.13 11.03 -12.11
C LEU A 4 3.01 9.80 -11.87
N LEU A 5 3.90 9.49 -12.82
CA LEU A 5 4.68 8.25 -12.84
C LEU A 5 5.73 8.17 -11.71
N PRO A 6 6.48 9.23 -11.35
CA PRO A 6 7.39 9.20 -10.21
C PRO A 6 6.66 9.09 -8.86
N THR A 7 5.52 9.79 -8.71
CA THR A 7 4.71 9.71 -7.49
C THR A 7 4.14 8.31 -7.28
N ALA A 8 3.64 7.68 -8.35
CA ALA A 8 3.14 6.32 -8.31
C ALA A 8 4.23 5.30 -7.88
N HIS A 9 5.48 5.54 -8.25
CA HIS A 9 6.59 4.67 -7.83
C HIS A 9 6.77 4.63 -6.31
N VAL A 10 6.75 5.81 -5.67
CA VAL A 10 6.85 5.89 -4.20
C VAL A 10 5.62 5.27 -3.54
N ILE A 11 4.42 5.51 -4.09
CA ILE A 11 3.18 4.91 -3.58
C ILE A 11 3.26 3.37 -3.61
N GLY A 12 3.77 2.77 -4.69
CA GLY A 12 3.96 1.32 -4.77
C GLY A 12 4.87 0.79 -3.66
N LEU A 13 6.00 1.46 -3.41
CA LEU A 13 6.89 1.13 -2.30
C LEU A 13 6.22 1.30 -0.94
N THR A 14 5.50 2.41 -0.73
CA THR A 14 4.83 2.64 0.55
C THR A 14 3.70 1.64 0.79
N LEU A 15 2.97 1.21 -0.25
CA LEU A 15 1.97 0.14 -0.13
C LEU A 15 2.60 -1.20 0.25
N MET A 16 3.73 -1.56 -0.36
CA MET A 16 4.46 -2.77 0.01
C MET A 16 4.92 -2.71 1.48
N LEU A 17 5.44 -1.57 1.93
CA LEU A 17 5.80 -1.36 3.34
C LEU A 17 4.57 -1.40 4.27
N PHE A 18 3.48 -0.76 3.87
CA PHE A 18 2.22 -0.76 4.62
C PHE A 18 1.63 -2.16 4.75
N SER A 19 1.83 -3.04 3.75
CA SER A 19 1.37 -4.43 3.85
C SER A 19 1.96 -5.16 5.06
N LEU A 20 3.17 -4.79 5.50
CA LEU A 20 3.79 -5.36 6.70
C LEU A 20 3.07 -4.95 7.98
N ALA A 21 2.34 -3.83 7.97
CA ALA A 21 1.51 -3.42 9.10
C ALA A 21 0.39 -4.42 9.39
N TYR A 22 -0.06 -5.19 8.38
CA TYR A 22 -1.03 -6.29 8.59
C TYR A 22 -0.47 -7.46 9.39
N LEU A 23 0.85 -7.61 9.52
CA LEU A 23 1.42 -8.66 10.38
C LEU A 23 0.99 -8.48 11.84
N MET A 24 0.84 -7.23 12.30
CA MET A 24 0.39 -6.95 13.67
C MET A 24 -1.03 -7.49 13.96
N PRO A 25 -2.09 -7.16 13.17
CA PRO A 25 -3.41 -7.73 13.37
C PRO A 25 -3.49 -9.22 13.09
N ILE A 26 -2.69 -9.77 12.16
CA ILE A 26 -2.61 -11.23 11.94
C ILE A 26 -2.10 -11.93 13.21
N VAL A 27 -1.03 -11.40 13.82
CA VAL A 27 -0.49 -11.96 15.06
C VAL A 27 -1.51 -11.86 16.19
N SER A 28 -2.23 -10.73 16.31
CA SER A 28 -3.30 -10.64 17.32
C SER A 28 -4.44 -11.60 17.05
N ALA A 29 -4.89 -11.75 15.80
CA ALA A 29 -5.98 -12.66 15.43
C ALA A 29 -5.65 -14.11 15.82
N ILE A 30 -4.41 -14.54 15.57
CA ILE A 30 -3.92 -15.87 15.99
C ILE A 30 -3.89 -15.98 17.51
N TRP A 31 -3.40 -14.95 18.21
CA TRP A 31 -3.25 -14.97 19.67
C TRP A 31 -4.59 -14.98 20.41
N TYR A 32 -5.56 -14.23 19.91
CA TYR A 32 -6.93 -14.18 20.44
C TYR A 32 -7.84 -15.29 19.87
N SER A 33 -7.39 -15.99 18.82
CA SER A 33 -8.18 -17.01 18.10
C SER A 33 -9.56 -16.48 17.67
N ASP A 34 -9.59 -15.26 17.14
CA ASP A 34 -10.82 -14.57 16.74
C ASP A 34 -11.35 -15.00 15.35
N GLY A 35 -10.58 -15.79 14.60
CA GLY A 35 -10.95 -16.31 13.28
C GLY A 35 -10.79 -15.31 12.14
N THR A 36 -10.27 -14.12 12.40
CA THR A 36 -10.10 -13.04 11.40
C THR A 36 -8.74 -13.09 10.69
N GLU A 37 -7.88 -14.05 11.01
CA GLU A 37 -6.52 -14.14 10.46
C GLU A 37 -6.53 -14.24 8.93
N TRP A 38 -7.52 -14.90 8.35
CA TRP A 38 -7.62 -15.08 6.91
C TRP A 38 -7.94 -13.77 6.19
N GLU A 39 -8.84 -12.95 6.73
CA GLU A 39 -9.22 -11.65 6.16
C GLU A 39 -8.03 -10.69 6.12
N PHE A 40 -7.24 -10.66 7.19
CA PHE A 40 -6.01 -9.87 7.22
C PHE A 40 -4.93 -10.41 6.27
N LEU A 41 -4.81 -11.73 6.11
CA LEU A 41 -3.81 -12.35 5.23
C LEU A 41 -4.15 -12.14 3.75
N VAL A 42 -5.43 -12.25 3.38
CA VAL A 42 -5.93 -11.89 2.04
C VAL A 42 -5.72 -10.40 1.77
N SER A 43 -6.08 -9.53 2.72
CA SER A 43 -5.87 -8.09 2.58
C SER A 43 -4.39 -7.71 2.44
N MET A 44 -3.51 -8.36 3.21
CA MET A 44 -2.07 -8.20 3.12
C MET A 44 -1.53 -8.59 1.74
N THR A 45 -1.93 -9.75 1.22
CA THR A 45 -1.47 -10.24 -0.08
C THR A 45 -1.96 -9.38 -1.22
N ILE A 46 -3.22 -8.92 -1.20
CA ILE A 46 -3.78 -7.98 -2.19
C ILE A 46 -3.02 -6.65 -2.16
N THR A 47 -2.77 -6.11 -0.96
CA THR A 47 -2.04 -4.84 -0.78
C THR A 47 -0.61 -4.95 -1.30
N LEU A 48 0.08 -6.04 -0.96
CA LEU A 48 1.45 -6.30 -1.40
C LEU A 48 1.52 -6.48 -2.92
N ALA A 49 0.63 -7.30 -3.50
CA ALA A 49 0.57 -7.53 -4.95
C ALA A 49 0.27 -6.24 -5.72
N SER A 50 -0.65 -5.40 -5.22
CA SER A 50 -0.99 -4.12 -5.82
C SER A 50 0.18 -3.14 -5.76
N GLY A 51 0.83 -3.01 -4.60
CA GLY A 51 2.03 -2.18 -4.44
C GLY A 51 3.18 -2.63 -5.34
N TYR A 52 3.39 -3.95 -5.44
CA TYR A 52 4.40 -4.55 -6.31
C TYR A 52 4.11 -4.28 -7.79
N ALA A 53 2.86 -4.46 -8.24
CA ALA A 53 2.46 -4.19 -9.62
C ALA A 53 2.70 -2.72 -10.00
N ILE A 54 2.28 -1.78 -9.13
CA ILE A 54 2.53 -0.34 -9.31
C ILE A 54 4.03 -0.07 -9.40
N TRP A 55 4.81 -0.63 -8.47
CA TRP A 55 6.27 -0.45 -8.44
C TRP A 55 6.95 -0.98 -9.70
N VAL A 56 6.60 -2.18 -10.17
CA VAL A 56 7.16 -2.79 -11.39
C VAL A 56 6.87 -1.94 -12.63
N VAL A 57 5.63 -1.46 -12.79
CA VAL A 57 5.23 -0.65 -13.95
C VAL A 57 5.92 0.72 -13.93
N THR A 58 6.14 1.28 -12.74
CA THR A 58 6.71 2.63 -12.57
C THR A 58 8.22 2.64 -12.37
N ARG A 59 8.89 1.48 -12.23
CA ARG A 59 10.34 1.37 -11.96
C ARG A 59 11.23 2.13 -12.95
N ARG A 60 10.75 2.36 -14.18
CA ARG A 60 11.49 3.07 -15.24
C ARG A 60 11.47 4.60 -15.09
N PHE A 61 10.67 5.13 -14.15
CA PHE A 61 10.44 6.56 -13.96
C PHE A 61 11.01 7.09 -12.63
N GLN A 62 12.23 6.64 -12.31
CA GLN A 62 13.07 7.09 -11.19
C GLN A 62 13.59 8.52 -11.44
N ARG A 63 12.70 9.50 -11.43
CA ARG A 63 13.06 10.91 -11.55
C ARG A 63 12.99 11.55 -10.16
N GLU A 64 13.95 12.43 -9.84
CA GLU A 64 13.92 13.20 -8.60
C GLU A 64 12.56 13.89 -8.42
N LEU A 65 11.91 13.62 -7.29
CA LEU A 65 10.68 14.30 -6.92
C LEU A 65 10.97 15.78 -6.71
N LYS A 66 10.28 16.63 -7.48
CA LYS A 66 10.34 18.07 -7.24
C LYS A 66 9.44 18.39 -6.03
N PRO A 67 9.75 19.42 -5.24
CA PRO A 67 8.93 19.79 -4.06
C PRO A 67 7.43 19.93 -4.36
N ARG A 68 7.08 20.40 -5.56
CA ARG A 68 5.69 20.50 -6.05
C ARG A 68 4.96 19.16 -6.23
N ASP A 69 5.68 18.08 -6.49
CA ASP A 69 5.08 16.74 -6.65
C ASP A 69 4.83 16.08 -5.28
N GLY A 70 5.42 16.64 -4.21
CA GLY A 70 5.22 16.21 -2.83
C GLY A 70 3.79 16.40 -2.33
N PHE A 71 3.11 17.49 -2.74
CA PHE A 71 1.71 17.71 -2.35
C PHE A 71 0.79 16.60 -2.88
N LEU A 72 0.92 16.28 -4.17
CA LEU A 72 0.16 15.21 -4.80
C LEU A 72 0.48 13.85 -4.15
N LEU A 73 1.77 13.61 -3.85
CA LEU A 73 2.21 12.39 -3.19
C LEU A 73 1.54 12.21 -1.84
N VAL A 74 1.50 13.24 -0.99
CA VAL A 74 0.87 13.15 0.34
C VAL A 74 -0.62 12.87 0.22
N VAL A 75 -1.34 13.59 -0.65
CA VAL A 75 -2.79 13.38 -0.84
C VAL A 75 -3.09 11.96 -1.32
N LEU A 76 -2.35 11.49 -2.34
CA LEU A 76 -2.52 10.13 -2.86
C LEU A 76 -2.13 9.09 -1.81
N LEU A 77 -1.06 9.31 -1.06
CA LEU A 77 -0.61 8.41 -0.01
C LEU A 77 -1.71 8.18 1.02
N TRP A 78 -2.28 9.24 1.57
CA TRP A 78 -3.36 9.14 2.55
C TRP A 78 -4.61 8.48 1.97
N THR A 79 -4.97 8.83 0.74
CA THR A 79 -6.17 8.28 0.09
C THR A 79 -6.01 6.79 -0.21
N VAL A 80 -4.87 6.40 -0.75
CA VAL A 80 -4.57 5.01 -1.12
C VAL A 80 -4.40 4.16 0.13
N ILE A 81 -3.64 4.60 1.14
CA ILE A 81 -3.50 3.85 2.40
C ILE A 81 -4.86 3.66 3.06
N ALA A 82 -5.69 4.72 3.16
CA ALA A 82 -7.03 4.61 3.74
C ALA A 82 -7.90 3.61 2.97
N ALA A 83 -7.87 3.64 1.64
CA ALA A 83 -8.61 2.69 0.82
C ALA A 83 -8.16 1.24 1.08
N PHE A 84 -6.85 0.97 1.07
CA PHE A 84 -6.34 -0.38 1.33
C PHE A 84 -6.59 -0.83 2.77
N ALA A 85 -6.56 0.07 3.75
CA ALA A 85 -6.86 -0.24 5.16
C ALA A 85 -8.30 -0.72 5.39
N THR A 86 -9.23 -0.45 4.46
CA THR A 86 -10.60 -0.96 4.54
C THR A 86 -10.76 -2.40 4.03
N LEU A 87 -9.73 -2.97 3.38
CA LEU A 87 -9.82 -4.32 2.79
C LEU A 87 -10.21 -5.41 3.79
N PRO A 88 -9.66 -5.47 5.02
CA PRO A 88 -10.06 -6.50 5.97
C PRO A 88 -11.54 -6.41 6.34
N LEU A 89 -12.14 -5.21 6.30
CA LEU A 89 -13.56 -5.03 6.61
C LEU A 89 -14.50 -5.53 5.50
N MET A 90 -13.95 -5.82 4.32
CA MET A 90 -14.69 -6.24 3.13
C MET A 90 -14.36 -7.68 2.70
N ALA A 91 -13.37 -8.31 3.34
CA ALA A 91 -12.85 -9.63 2.98
C ALA A 91 -13.74 -10.77 3.47
#